data_AF-A0A512J8Z2-F1
#
_entry.id   AF-A0A512J8Z2-F1
#
_cell.length_a   1.000
_cell.length_b   1.000
_cell.length_c   1.000
_cell.angle_alpha   90.00
_cell.angle_beta   90.00
_cell.angle_gamma   90.00
#
_symmetry.space_group_name_H-M   'P 1'
#
loop_
_entity.id
_entity.type
_entity.pdbx_description
1 polymer ?
#
loop_
_entity_poly.entity_id
_entity_poly.type
_entity_poly.pdbx_seq_one_letter_code
_entity_poly.pdbx_strand_id
1 'polypeptide(L)' 'MIAVAVVDLQQVRDARAEEAWAEYVRAKTRADATRTLRDMAVAVRAFDAFCRAAGLTDAEREGMLR' A
#
# COMPACT_ATOMS: atom_id res chain seq x y z
N MET A 1 20.31 -13.28 -30.95
CA MET A 1 19.18 -13.81 -30.14
C MET A 1 18.82 -12.75 -29.11
N ILE A 2 17.69 -12.08 -29.29
CA ILE A 2 17.17 -11.15 -28.28
C ILE A 2 16.43 -12.03 -27.27
N ALA A 3 16.97 -12.16 -26.06
CA ALA A 3 16.28 -12.84 -24.98
C ALA A 3 15.05 -12.00 -24.63
N VAL A 4 13.86 -12.49 -24.98
CA VAL A 4 12.60 -11.91 -24.51
C VAL A 4 12.52 -12.23 -23.03
N ALA A 5 12.86 -11.26 -22.19
CA ALA A 5 12.63 -11.36 -20.75
C ALA A 5 11.12 -11.40 -20.52
N VAL A 6 10.61 -12.57 -20.15
CA VAL A 6 9.23 -12.71 -19.66
C VAL A 6 9.17 -11.97 -18.32
N VAL A 7 8.60 -10.77 -18.32
CA VAL A 7 8.35 -10.02 -17.09
C VAL A 7 7.17 -10.67 -16.39
N ASP A 8 7.43 -11.26 -15.23
CA ASP A 8 6.38 -11.74 -14.35
C ASP A 8 5.68 -10.54 -13.72
N LEU A 9 4.54 -10.16 -14.29
CA LEU A 9 3.73 -9.05 -13.82
C LEU A 9 3.15 -9.30 -12.41
N GLN A 10 3.04 -10.57 -11.99
CA GLN A 10 2.59 -10.92 -10.66
C GLN A 10 3.69 -10.62 -9.64
N GLN A 11 4.92 -11.04 -9.88
CA GLN A 11 6.07 -10.69 -9.02
C GLN A 11 6.25 -9.18 -8.87
N VAL A 12 6.07 -8.41 -9.95
CA VAL A 12 6.16 -6.94 -9.90
C VAL A 12 5.04 -6.34 -9.05
N ARG A 13 3.82 -6.87 -9.15
CA ARG A 13 2.68 -6.41 -8.34
C ARG A 13 2.90 -6.73 -6.86
N ASP A 14 3.36 -7.94 -6.57
CA ASP A 14 3.58 -8.41 -5.20
C ASP A 14 4.70 -7.60 -4.53
N ALA A 15 5.81 -7.33 -5.23
CA ALA A 15 6.88 -6.46 -4.73
C ALA A 15 6.40 -5.03 -4.44
N ARG A 16 5.55 -4.46 -5.29
CA ARG A 16 4.95 -3.13 -5.07
C ARG A 16 4.00 -3.14 -3.87
N ALA A 17 3.24 -4.21 -3.69
CA ALA A 17 2.35 -4.36 -2.54
C ALA A 17 3.15 -4.49 -1.23
N GLU A 18 4.26 -5.23 -1.23
CA GLU A 18 5.17 -5.33 -0.08
C GLU A 18 5.79 -3.97 0.30
N GLU A 19 6.25 -3.20 -0.69
CA GLU A 19 6.81 -1.87 -0.45
C GLU A 19 5.76 -0.92 0.15
N ALA A 20 4.55 -0.90 -0.41
CA ALA A 20 3.44 -0.09 0.10
C ALA A 20 3.01 -0.53 1.51
N TRP A 21 3.03 -1.84 1.80
CA TRP A 21 2.77 -2.36 3.13
C TRP A 21 3.82 -1.89 4.15
N ALA A 22 5.10 -1.95 3.80
CA ALA A 22 6.18 -1.48 4.66
C ALA A 22 6.11 0.04 4.92
N GLU A 23 5.65 0.82 3.94
CA GLU A 23 5.38 2.25 4.12
C GLU A 23 4.21 2.50 5.08
N TYR A 24 3.10 1.78 4.90
CA TYR A 24 1.95 1.84 5.81
C TYR A 24 2.35 1.51 7.25
N VAL A 25 3.10 0.43 7.48
CA VAL A 25 3.54 0.03 8.83
C VAL A 25 4.35 1.14 9.49
N ARG A 26 5.32 1.73 8.77
CA ARG A 26 6.13 2.86 9.28
C ARG A 26 5.27 4.07 9.62
N ALA A 27 4.34 4.44 8.74
CA ALA A 27 3.43 5.56 8.97
C ALA A 27 2.49 5.31 10.17
N LYS A 28 1.96 4.09 10.30
CA LYS A 28 1.09 3.68 11.39
C LYS A 28 1.80 3.71 12.74
N THR A 29 3.02 3.16 12.80
CA THR A 29 3.85 3.23 14.02
C THR A 29 4.09 4.67 14.45
N ARG A 30 4.37 5.58 13.51
CA ARG A 30 4.53 7.00 13.81
C ARG A 30 3.23 7.66 14.29
N ALA A 31 2.12 7.36 13.64
CA ALA A 31 0.80 7.85 14.04
C ALA A 31 0.43 7.40 15.47
N ASP A 32 0.74 6.15 15.82
CA ASP A 32 0.48 5.60 17.15
C ASP A 32 1.35 6.24 18.24
N ALA A 33 2.62 6.54 17.91
CA ALA A 33 3.55 7.19 18.82
C ALA A 33 3.20 8.67 19.08
N THR A 34 2.80 9.40 18.03
CA THR A 34 2.60 10.86 18.09
C THR A 34 1.15 11.25 18.40
N ARG A 35 0.19 10.41 18.01
CA ARG A 35 -1.25 10.65 18.07
C ARG A 35 -1.71 11.96 17.41
N THR A 36 -0.92 12.50 16.49
CA THR A 36 -1.30 13.71 15.78
C THR A 36 -2.21 13.37 14.60
N LEU A 37 -3.19 14.24 14.32
CA LEU A 37 -4.05 14.10 13.14
C LEU A 37 -3.24 14.09 11.83
N ARG A 38 -2.11 14.80 11.79
CA ARG A 38 -1.22 14.83 10.64
C ARG A 38 -0.63 13.45 10.36
N ASP A 39 -0.06 12.81 11.37
CA ASP A 39 0.56 11.49 11.20
C ASP A 39 -0.50 10.40 10.94
N MET A 40 -1.67 10.51 11.56
CA MET A 40 -2.82 9.64 11.26
C MET A 40 -3.24 9.75 9.78
N ALA A 41 -3.33 10.97 9.24
CA ALA A 41 -3.68 11.18 7.84
C ALA A 41 -2.64 10.58 6.87
N VAL A 42 -1.35 10.64 7.23
CA VAL A 42 -0.27 9.98 6.46
C VAL A 42 -0.45 8.45 6.49
N ALA A 43 -0.74 7.87 7.65
CA ALA A 43 -0.97 6.43 7.77
C ALA A 43 -2.18 5.95 6.94
N VAL A 44 -3.29 6.71 6.95
CA VAL A 44 -4.48 6.39 6.13
C VAL A 44 -4.16 6.43 4.63
N ARG A 45 -3.40 7.43 4.18
CA ARG A 45 -2.99 7.52 2.76
C ARG A 45 -2.07 6.38 2.34
N ALA A 46 -1.14 5.99 3.20
CA ALA A 46 -0.25 4.85 2.93
C ALA A 46 -1.04 3.53 2.87
N PHE A 47 -2.04 3.36 3.74
CA PHE A 47 -2.95 2.22 3.67
C PHE A 47 -3.78 2.21 2.38
N ASP A 48 -4.31 3.35 1.94
CA ASP A 48 -5.04 3.48 0.67
C ASP A 48 -4.17 3.07 -0.54
N ALA A 49 -2.91 3.50 -0.54
CA ALA A 49 -1.93 3.15 -1.57
C ALA A 49 -1.65 1.65 -1.61
N PHE A 50 -1.48 1.01 -0.45
CA PHE A 50 -1.36 -0.44 -0.34
C PHE A 50 -2.58 -1.16 -0.92
N CYS A 51 -3.79 -0.76 -0.55
CA CYS A 51 -5.01 -1.38 -1.07
C CYS A 51 -5.11 -1.29 -2.60
N ARG A 52 -4.73 -0.15 -3.19
CA ARG A 52 -4.66 0.01 -4.66
C ARG A 52 -3.61 -0.91 -5.27
N ALA A 53 -2.43 -1.00 -4.68
CA ALA A 53 -1.34 -1.87 -5.17
C ALA A 53 -1.71 -3.36 -5.09
N ALA A 54 -2.44 -3.76 -4.05
CA ALA A 54 -2.98 -5.11 -3.87
C ALA A 54 -4.16 -5.42 -4.81
N GLY A 55 -4.68 -4.42 -5.54
CA GLY A 55 -5.74 -4.59 -6.53
C GLY A 55 -7.17 -4.52 -5.97
N LEU A 56 -7.36 -3.96 -4.77
CA LEU A 56 -8.71 -3.75 -4.23
C LEU A 56 -9.45 -2.67 -5.01
N THR A 57 -10.72 -2.93 -5.25
CA THR A 57 -11.64 -1.99 -5.91
C THR A 57 -12.01 -0.84 -4.99
N ASP A 58 -12.49 0.26 -5.56
CA ASP A 58 -12.96 1.42 -4.80
C ASP A 58 -14.07 1.05 -3.80
N ALA A 59 -14.96 0.14 -4.18
CA ALA A 59 -16.04 -0.34 -3.32
C ALA A 59 -15.53 -1.14 -2.11
N GLU A 60 -14.55 -2.02 -2.31
CA GLU A 60 -13.93 -2.79 -1.21
C GLU A 60 -13.17 -1.86 -0.26
N ARG A 61 -12.47 -0.86 -0.79
CA ARG A 61 -11.73 0.13 0.01
C ARG A 61 -12.66 1.03 0.81
N GLU A 62 -13.76 1.49 0.21
CA GLU A 62 -14.78 2.28 0.91
C GLU A 62 -15.44 1.47 2.03
N GLY A 63 -15.69 0.18 1.81
CA GLY A 63 -16.22 -0.73 2.83
C GLY A 63 -15.28 -1.00 4.02
N MET A 64 -13.96 -0.80 3.85
CA MET A 64 -12.97 -0.93 4.93
C MET A 64 -12.81 0.34 5.78
N LEU A 65 -13.21 1.49 5.24
CA LEU A 65 -13.06 2.81 5.89
C LEU A 65 -14.34 3.27 6.62
N ARG A 66 -15.44 2.53 6.45
CA ARG A 66 -16.74 2.76 7.11
C ARG A 66 -16.91 1.83 8.31
#